data_AF-A0A3B9H1G2-F1
#
_entry.id   AF-A0A3B9H1G2-F1
#
_cell.length_a   1.000
_cell.length_b   1.000
_cell.length_c   1.000
_cell.angle_alpha   90.00
_cell.angle_beta   90.00
_cell.angle_gamma   90.00
#
_symmetry.space_group_name_H-M   'P 1'
#
loop_
_entity.id
_entity.type
_entity.pdbx_description
1 polymer ?
#
loop_
_entity_poly.entity_id
_entity_poly.type
_entity_poly.pdbx_seq_one_letter_code
_entity_poly.pdbx_strand_id
1 'polypeptide(L)'
;MAQSDNHTGYDPGHPWYYLRGGKVPSFKEIRQSAIESGYQGYMMDRIQDADDKPEPRRSKLLRSIRTEMIATFRSDAHRYRSCATALRQRKAKGLDAKQPHCCEDVHQNIALKHNHLLNDFAILIVLNDRLSQQMDLFDFET
;
A
#
# COMPACT_ATOMS: atom_id res chain seq x y z
N MET A 1 22.90 -1.19 11.49
CA MET A 1 21.43 -1.03 11.62
C MET A 1 21.17 0.45 11.89
N ALA A 2 20.64 1.19 10.93
CA ALA A 2 20.29 2.59 11.16
C ALA A 2 18.91 2.62 11.82
N GLN A 3 18.86 2.94 13.12
CA GLN A 3 17.62 3.32 13.80
C GLN A 3 17.14 4.63 13.15
N SER A 4 16.00 4.58 12.47
CA SER A 4 15.29 5.81 12.13
C SER A 4 14.70 6.36 13.42
N ASP A 5 15.25 7.47 13.91
CA ASP A 5 14.65 8.27 14.98
C ASP A 5 13.24 8.69 14.55
N ASN A 6 12.27 7.84 14.86
CA ASN A 6 10.87 8.11 14.57
C ASN A 6 10.36 9.05 15.67
N HIS A 7 10.80 10.31 15.62
CA HIS A 7 10.53 11.37 16.59
C HIS A 7 9.03 11.60 16.89
N THR A 8 8.13 11.01 16.09
CA THR A 8 6.69 11.09 16.25
C THR A 8 6.11 10.04 17.21
N GLY A 9 6.77 8.89 17.40
CA GLY A 9 6.24 7.74 18.15
C GLY A 9 5.13 6.96 17.43
N TYR A 10 4.85 7.26 16.16
CA TYR A 10 3.79 6.63 15.36
C TYR A 10 4.32 6.19 13.99
N ASP A 11 3.62 5.26 13.33
CA ASP A 11 3.90 4.87 11.95
C ASP A 11 3.11 5.74 10.94
N PRO A 12 3.51 5.81 9.67
CA PRO A 12 2.81 6.60 8.66
C PRO A 12 1.36 6.15 8.36
N GLY A 13 0.96 4.96 8.81
CA GLY A 13 -0.43 4.51 8.78
C GLY A 13 -1.31 5.11 9.86
N HIS A 14 -0.73 5.88 10.80
CA HIS A 14 -1.44 6.48 11.91
C HIS A 14 -1.55 8.02 11.77
N PRO A 15 -2.73 8.64 11.96
CA PRO A 15 -2.91 10.09 11.75
C PRO A 15 -1.97 10.96 12.60
N TRP A 16 -1.67 10.54 13.83
CA TRP A 16 -0.79 11.29 14.73
C TRP A 16 0.64 11.39 14.23
N TYR A 17 1.09 10.48 13.36
CA TYR A 17 2.39 10.60 12.70
C TYR A 17 2.51 11.92 11.95
N TYR A 18 1.47 12.28 11.19
CA TYR A 18 1.47 13.50 10.39
C TYR A 18 1.25 14.75 11.23
N LEU A 19 0.40 14.66 12.27
CA LEU A 19 0.17 15.73 13.24
C LEU A 19 1.47 16.13 13.95
N ARG A 20 2.29 15.14 14.32
CA ARG A 20 3.58 15.32 14.99
C ARG A 20 4.72 15.69 14.03
N GLY A 21 4.40 16.03 12.78
CA GLY A 21 5.38 16.52 11.82
C GLY A 21 6.03 15.44 10.96
N GLY A 22 5.59 14.18 11.04
CA GLY A 22 6.11 13.06 10.26
C GLY A 22 6.23 13.36 8.75
N LYS A 23 7.27 12.79 8.14
CA LYS A 23 7.59 12.95 6.71
C LYS A 23 6.57 12.17 5.89
N VAL A 24 6.01 12.78 4.85
CA VAL A 24 5.14 12.04 3.91
C VAL A 24 5.98 11.01 3.13
N PRO A 25 5.74 9.70 3.29
CA PRO A 25 6.50 8.69 2.56
C PRO A 25 6.26 8.78 1.04
N SER A 26 7.32 8.54 0.27
CA SER A 26 7.25 8.34 -1.17
C SER A 26 6.70 6.96 -1.51
N PHE A 27 6.20 6.78 -2.73
CA PHE A 27 5.73 5.46 -3.18
C PHE A 27 6.81 4.38 -3.11
N LYS A 28 8.08 4.74 -3.31
CA LYS A 28 9.19 3.80 -3.17
C LYS A 28 9.35 3.33 -1.73
N GLU A 29 9.25 4.25 -0.76
CA GLU A 29 9.31 3.92 0.67
C GLU A 29 8.10 3.06 1.10
N ILE A 30 6.89 3.38 0.63
CA ILE A 30 5.69 2.58 0.94
C ILE A 30 5.80 1.17 0.34
N ARG A 31 6.24 1.06 -0.92
CA ARG A 31 6.49 -0.25 -1.56
C ARG A 31 7.54 -1.06 -0.79
N GLN A 32 8.62 -0.41 -0.38
CA GLN A 32 9.68 -1.06 0.38
C GLN A 32 9.16 -1.56 1.74
N SER A 33 8.35 -0.76 2.43
CA SER A 33 7.71 -1.18 3.67
C SER A 33 6.78 -2.37 3.46
N ALA A 34 6.00 -2.41 2.37
CA ALA A 34 5.18 -3.58 2.05
C ALA A 34 6.05 -4.84 1.86
N ILE A 35 7.16 -4.75 1.12
CA ILE A 35 8.11 -5.85 0.93
C ILE A 35 8.69 -6.32 2.28
N GLU A 36 9.20 -5.40 3.09
CA GLU A 36 9.87 -5.71 4.36
C GLU A 36 8.92 -6.28 5.40
N SER A 37 7.65 -5.86 5.38
CA SER A 37 6.64 -6.37 6.30
C SER A 37 6.24 -7.82 6.04
N GLY A 38 6.46 -8.33 4.82
CA GLY A 38 5.93 -9.63 4.39
C GLY A 38 4.40 -9.70 4.35
N TYR A 39 3.70 -8.58 4.59
CA TYR A 39 2.26 -8.51 4.58
C TYR A 39 1.73 -8.72 3.16
N GLN A 40 0.68 -9.53 3.04
CA GLN A 40 0.18 -10.00 1.74
C GLN A 40 -1.11 -9.31 1.30
N GLY A 41 -1.67 -8.43 2.14
CA GLY A 41 -2.92 -7.74 1.85
C GLY A 41 -4.17 -8.53 2.27
N TYR A 42 -5.33 -7.88 2.11
CA TYR A 42 -6.62 -8.42 2.55
C TYR A 42 -7.28 -9.38 1.55
N MET A 43 -6.74 -9.53 0.33
CA MET A 43 -7.37 -10.27 -0.77
C MET A 43 -6.81 -11.68 -0.96
N MET A 44 -6.09 -12.22 0.03
CA MET A 44 -5.36 -13.47 -0.14
C MET A 44 -6.25 -14.66 -0.50
N ASP A 45 -7.43 -14.77 0.11
CA ASP A 45 -8.37 -15.85 -0.20
C ASP A 45 -8.80 -15.82 -1.68
N ARG A 46 -9.14 -14.63 -2.20
CA ARG A 46 -9.52 -14.45 -3.61
C ARG A 46 -8.36 -14.76 -4.57
N ILE A 47 -7.13 -14.43 -4.18
CA ILE A 47 -5.94 -14.74 -4.99
C ILE A 47 -5.70 -16.25 -4.98
N GLN A 48 -5.79 -16.90 -3.82
CA GLN A 48 -5.61 -18.34 -3.69
C GLN A 48 -6.67 -19.12 -4.49
N ASP A 49 -7.94 -18.73 -4.38
CA ASP A 49 -9.04 -19.32 -5.16
C ASP A 49 -8.80 -19.25 -6.68
N ALA A 50 -8.16 -18.17 -7.15
CA ALA A 50 -7.78 -18.00 -8.54
C ALA A 50 -6.53 -18.82 -8.91
N ASP A 51 -5.57 -18.91 -8.00
CA ASP A 51 -4.31 -19.65 -8.16
C ASP A 51 -4.52 -21.17 -8.17
N ASP A 52 -5.53 -21.66 -7.47
CA ASP A 52 -5.91 -23.09 -7.41
C ASP A 52 -6.64 -23.60 -8.67
N LYS A 53 -6.93 -22.72 -9.64
CA LYS A 53 -7.56 -23.16 -10.89
C LYS A 53 -6.52 -23.83 -11.81
N PRO A 54 -6.95 -24.72 -12.71
CA PRO A 54 -6.08 -25.20 -13.78
C PRO A 54 -5.84 -24.11 -14.83
N GLU A 55 -4.72 -24.19 -15.55
CA GLU A 55 -4.49 -23.36 -16.73
C GLU A 55 -5.47 -23.71 -17.87
N PRO A 56 -5.91 -22.75 -18.71
CA PRO A 56 -5.53 -21.33 -18.72
C PRO A 56 -6.42 -20.44 -17.81
N ARG A 57 -7.29 -21.03 -16.97
CA ARG A 57 -8.26 -20.25 -16.17
C ARG A 57 -7.56 -19.49 -15.05
N ARG A 58 -6.58 -20.13 -14.41
CA ARG A 58 -5.71 -19.54 -13.39
C ARG A 58 -5.11 -18.21 -13.83
N SER A 59 -4.28 -18.24 -14.87
CA SER A 59 -3.60 -17.04 -15.37
C SER A 59 -4.57 -15.96 -15.85
N LYS A 60 -5.72 -16.34 -16.42
CA LYS A 60 -6.77 -15.38 -16.79
C LYS A 60 -7.37 -14.67 -15.57
N LEU A 61 -7.73 -15.40 -14.53
CA LEU A 61 -8.31 -14.82 -13.32
C LEU A 61 -7.31 -13.94 -12.57
N LEU A 62 -6.07 -14.41 -12.39
CA LEU A 62 -5.01 -13.63 -11.75
C LEU A 62 -4.72 -12.32 -12.51
N ARG A 63 -4.72 -12.34 -13.86
CA ARG A 63 -4.58 -11.12 -14.68
C ARG A 63 -5.77 -10.17 -14.55
N SER A 64 -6.99 -10.70 -14.40
CA SER A 64 -8.18 -9.88 -14.12
C SER A 64 -8.05 -9.16 -12.78
N ILE A 65 -7.72 -9.89 -11.72
CA ILE A 65 -7.50 -9.32 -10.38
C ILE A 65 -6.39 -8.27 -10.43
N ARG A 66 -5.26 -8.55 -11.11
CA ARG A 66 -4.17 -7.58 -11.27
C ARG A 66 -4.65 -6.31 -11.98
N THR A 67 -5.49 -6.43 -12.99
CA THR A 67 -6.02 -5.27 -13.73
C THR A 67 -6.90 -4.40 -12.86
N GLU A 68 -7.82 -5.01 -12.09
CA GLU A 68 -8.64 -4.32 -11.08
C GLU A 68 -7.75 -3.60 -10.04
N MET A 69 -6.74 -4.30 -9.51
CA MET A 69 -5.86 -3.73 -8.49
C MET A 69 -4.98 -2.60 -9.00
N ILE A 70 -4.52 -2.65 -10.26
CA ILE A 70 -3.80 -1.53 -10.87
C ILE A 70 -4.72 -0.29 -10.98
N ALA A 71 -6.01 -0.48 -11.26
CA ALA A 71 -6.96 0.63 -11.31
C ALA A 71 -7.19 1.25 -9.92
N THR A 72 -7.39 0.42 -8.90
CA THR A 72 -7.52 0.86 -7.49
C THR A 72 -6.25 1.60 -7.05
N PHE A 73 -5.07 1.02 -7.28
CA PHE A 73 -3.78 1.62 -6.97
C PHE A 73 -3.62 3.00 -7.62
N ARG A 74 -3.99 3.16 -8.89
CA ARG A 74 -3.90 4.46 -9.58
C ARG A 74 -4.80 5.51 -8.93
N SER A 75 -6.03 5.13 -8.56
CA SER A 75 -6.98 6.00 -7.86
C SER A 75 -6.44 6.43 -6.49
N ASP A 76 -5.93 5.47 -5.70
CA ASP A 76 -5.41 5.76 -4.37
C ASP A 76 -4.08 6.52 -4.42
N ALA A 77 -3.21 6.26 -5.41
CA ALA A 77 -1.99 7.02 -5.64
C ALA A 77 -2.30 8.48 -6.01
N HIS A 78 -3.34 8.72 -6.82
CA HIS A 78 -3.78 10.07 -7.14
C HIS A 78 -4.27 10.79 -5.87
N ARG A 79 -5.20 10.16 -5.12
CA ARG A 79 -5.75 10.73 -3.88
C ARG A 79 -4.67 10.99 -2.83
N TYR A 80 -3.71 10.08 -2.67
CA TYR A 80 -2.58 10.25 -1.76
C TYR A 80 -1.74 11.49 -2.10
N ARG A 81 -1.48 11.76 -3.39
CA ARG A 81 -0.76 12.99 -3.81
C ARG A 81 -1.55 14.25 -3.48
N SER A 82 -2.87 14.23 -3.62
CA SER A 82 -3.74 15.34 -3.22
C SER A 82 -3.69 15.57 -1.70
N CYS A 83 -3.80 14.50 -0.90
CA CYS A 83 -3.67 14.58 0.56
C CYS A 83 -2.29 15.08 0.99
N ALA A 84 -1.22 14.60 0.34
CA ALA A 84 0.15 15.05 0.59
C ALA A 84 0.32 16.55 0.31
N THR A 85 -0.27 17.04 -0.79
CA THR A 85 -0.25 18.47 -1.13
C THR A 85 -1.01 19.29 -0.09
N ALA A 86 -2.21 18.86 0.30
CA ALA A 86 -3.00 19.53 1.34
C ALA A 86 -2.26 19.60 2.68
N LEU A 87 -1.62 18.50 3.10
CA LEU A 87 -0.81 18.46 4.32
C LEU A 87 0.39 19.42 4.23
N ARG A 88 1.09 19.46 3.09
CA ARG A 88 2.22 20.39 2.90
C ARG A 88 1.77 21.85 2.97
N GLN A 89 0.65 22.19 2.35
CA GLN A 89 0.09 23.55 2.41
C GLN A 89 -0.31 23.92 3.84
N ARG A 90 -0.91 22.99 4.58
CA ARG A 90 -1.23 23.18 5.99
C ARG A 90 0.00 23.43 6.85
N LYS A 91 1.04 22.60 6.69
CA LYS A 91 2.33 22.75 7.39
C LYS A 91 2.98 24.10 7.06
N ALA A 92 2.96 24.54 5.81
CA ALA A 92 3.49 25.83 5.39
C ALA A 92 2.75 27.03 6.04
N LYS A 93 1.46 26.87 6.35
CA LYS A 93 0.66 27.86 7.08
C LYS A 93 0.87 27.80 8.60
N GLY A 94 1.68 26.87 9.11
CA GLY A 94 1.95 26.72 10.54
C GLY A 94 0.73 26.30 11.37
N LEU A 95 -0.30 25.71 10.75
CA LEU A 95 -1.56 25.41 11.43
C LEU A 95 -1.41 24.34 12.52
N ASP A 96 -0.37 23.50 12.44
CA ASP A 96 -0.08 22.45 13.43
C ASP A 96 1.01 22.86 14.44
N ALA A 97 1.52 24.11 14.40
CA ALA A 97 2.59 24.56 15.28
C ALA A 97 2.11 24.87 16.72
N LYS A 98 0.80 25.06 16.94
CA LYS A 98 0.23 25.50 18.22
C LYS A 98 -0.25 24.35 19.12
N GLN A 99 0.60 23.36 19.39
CA GLN A 99 0.25 22.17 20.20
C GLN A 99 -1.13 21.59 19.86
N PRO A 100 -1.30 21.00 18.66
CA PRO A 100 -2.60 20.52 18.24
C PRO A 100 -3.12 19.43 19.18
N HIS A 101 -4.33 19.62 19.70
CA HIS A 101 -4.95 18.71 20.66
C HIS A 101 -5.55 17.45 20.01
N CYS A 102 -5.77 17.45 18.69
CA CYS A 102 -6.37 16.33 17.97
C CYS A 102 -5.96 16.28 16.50
N CYS A 103 -6.19 15.12 15.87
CA CYS A 103 -6.01 14.95 14.43
C CYS A 103 -7.22 15.50 13.67
N GLU A 104 -6.98 16.38 12.71
CA GLU A 104 -7.97 16.79 11.70
C GLU A 104 -8.03 15.84 10.49
N ASP A 105 -9.05 16.02 9.64
CA ASP A 105 -9.31 15.25 8.42
C ASP A 105 -8.09 15.09 7.52
N VAL A 106 -7.26 16.11 7.37
CA VAL A 106 -6.06 16.04 6.53
C VAL A 106 -5.07 14.97 7.00
N HIS A 107 -4.96 14.77 8.32
CA HIS A 107 -4.08 13.76 8.92
C HIS A 107 -4.68 12.36 8.78
N GLN A 108 -5.99 12.25 8.97
CA GLN A 108 -6.71 10.98 8.81
C GLN A 108 -6.69 10.53 7.35
N ASN A 109 -7.02 11.44 6.42
CA ASN A 109 -7.09 11.15 4.99
C ASN A 109 -5.76 10.68 4.43
N ILE A 110 -4.64 11.34 4.79
CA ILE A 110 -3.33 10.92 4.31
C ILE A 110 -2.90 9.57 4.90
N ALA A 111 -3.18 9.31 6.18
CA ALA A 111 -2.90 8.02 6.83
C ALA A 111 -3.72 6.87 6.22
N LEU A 112 -5.02 7.10 5.97
CA LEU A 112 -5.87 6.13 5.28
C LEU A 112 -5.35 5.84 3.88
N LYS A 113 -4.96 6.87 3.12
CA LYS A 113 -4.42 6.66 1.77
C LYS A 113 -3.04 6.02 1.77
N HIS A 114 -2.23 6.26 2.79
CA HIS A 114 -1.00 5.50 3.02
C HIS A 114 -1.32 4.00 3.18
N ASN A 115 -2.26 3.64 4.06
CA ASN A 115 -2.62 2.25 4.33
C ASN A 115 -3.21 1.55 3.11
N HIS A 116 -4.01 2.27 2.32
CA HIS A 116 -4.49 1.76 1.03
C HIS A 116 -3.33 1.43 0.09
N LEU A 117 -2.38 2.34 -0.08
CA LEU A 117 -1.22 2.10 -0.94
C LEU A 117 -0.35 0.94 -0.45
N LEU A 118 -0.17 0.81 0.88
CA LEU A 118 0.53 -0.32 1.47
C LEU A 118 -0.17 -1.65 1.11
N ASN A 119 -1.50 -1.71 1.26
CA ASN A 119 -2.32 -2.86 0.87
C ASN A 119 -2.20 -3.16 -0.63
N ASP A 120 -2.32 -2.13 -1.48
CA ASP A 120 -2.24 -2.28 -2.93
C ASP A 120 -0.87 -2.82 -3.36
N PHE A 121 0.22 -2.31 -2.78
CA PHE A 121 1.56 -2.83 -3.05
C PHE A 121 1.71 -4.27 -2.62
N ALA A 122 1.27 -4.63 -1.41
CA ALA A 122 1.31 -6.00 -0.91
C ALA A 122 0.61 -6.97 -1.87
N ILE A 123 -0.61 -6.64 -2.29
CA ILE A 123 -1.41 -7.44 -3.21
C ILE A 123 -0.74 -7.56 -4.59
N LEU A 124 -0.24 -6.44 -5.13
CA LEU A 124 0.43 -6.44 -6.44
C LEU A 124 1.73 -7.26 -6.44
N ILE A 125 2.47 -7.27 -5.32
CA ILE A 125 3.67 -8.12 -5.16
C ILE A 125 3.26 -9.58 -5.25
N VAL A 126 2.29 -10.02 -4.43
CA VAL A 126 1.80 -11.40 -4.44
C VAL A 126 1.30 -11.82 -5.83
N LEU A 127 0.51 -10.96 -6.49
CA LEU A 127 0.00 -11.26 -7.84
C LEU A 127 1.12 -11.42 -8.87
N ASN A 128 2.17 -10.60 -8.79
CA ASN A 128 3.30 -10.73 -9.70
C ASN A 128 4.09 -12.02 -9.42
N ASP A 129 4.27 -12.38 -8.14
CA ASP A 129 4.92 -13.63 -7.76
C ASP A 129 4.14 -14.84 -8.26
N ARG A 130 2.81 -14.88 -8.05
CA ARG A 130 1.96 -15.97 -8.58
C ARG A 130 1.95 -16.03 -10.10
N LEU A 131 1.81 -14.90 -10.78
CA LEU A 131 1.83 -14.86 -12.25
C LEU A 131 3.20 -15.21 -12.84
N SER A 132 4.29 -15.13 -12.06
CA SER A 132 5.63 -15.56 -12.49
C SER A 132 5.78 -17.09 -12.48
N GLN A 133 4.91 -17.80 -11.76
CA GLN A 133 4.88 -19.25 -11.72
C GLN A 133 4.07 -19.79 -12.91
N GLN A 134 4.75 -20.48 -13.80
CA GLN A 134 4.12 -21.29 -14.84
C GLN A 134 3.76 -22.64 -14.22
N MET A 135 2.47 -23.00 -14.21
CA MET A 135 2.09 -24.38 -13.90
C MET A 135 2.64 -25.29 -14.99
N ASP A 136 3.01 -26.52 -14.62
CA ASP A 136 3.55 -27.47 -15.57
C ASP A 136 2.62 -27.59 -16.77
N LEU A 137 3.20 -27.42 -17.96
CA LEU A 137 2.46 -27.42 -19.22
C LEU A 137 2.23 -28.86 -19.72
N PHE A 138 2.96 -29.80 -19.12
CA PHE A 138 2.96 -31.21 -19.50
C PHE A 138 2.89 -32.05 -18.23
N ASP A 139 1.84 -32.86 -18.09
CA ASP A 139 1.76 -33.88 -17.06
C ASP A 139 2.76 -35.01 -17.39
N PHE A 140 4.07 -34.74 -17.27
CA PHE A 140 5.05 -35.81 -17.27
C PHE A 140 4.97 -36.51 -15.91
N GLU A 141 4.15 -37.56 -15.85
CA GLU A 141 4.20 -38.52 -14.74
C GLU A 141 5.64 -39.04 -14.61
N THR A 142 6.31 -38.72 -13.50
CA THR A 142 7.54 -39.40 -13.06
C THR A 142 7.22 -40.62 -12.24
#